data_AF-A0A923PLG6-F1
#
_entry.id   AF-A0A923PLG6-F1
#
_cell.length_a   1.000
_cell.length_b   1.000
_cell.length_c   1.000
_cell.angle_alpha   90.00
_cell.angle_beta   90.00
_cell.angle_gamma   90.00
#
_symmetry.space_group_name_H-M   'P 1'
#
loop_
_entity.id
_entity.type
_entity.pdbx_description
1 polymer ?
#
loop_
_entity_poly.entity_id
_entity_poly.type
_entity_poly.pdbx_seq_one_letter_code
_entity_poly.pdbx_strand_id
1 'polypeptide(L)'
;MKCLLCGINEATRSNTHYLTDSIIRSALNVDGKNIRDTGLFWQFSTQKAGARFGFQQATNIAKLEEVLGRQPTDEEIAHAVAETAFSVDNHFCPSCEVHFGEIERPFIETTLPKFRGADLTGISEIGVEDVRISRAFFLLQVLRSALCDKAFNVSSGVLDDLKYLILNFQDADVTQFTKYPLLVTYLQTTGGQTAYTENQVGFVVYDIHRIILMNDFVVQFFEKEPDVVLADFNDLYDLSDFEHFLNIHEEIFLFKIFSNKQRQSFLFSGFKEFLDILVVYFREKYVSRFKQEPSRRIIGHFLATLSDQSLDMPLGIRYGDERLEVVANTILDRVARETAKYRFWRR
;
A
#
# COMPACT_ATOMS: atom_id res chain seq x y z
N MET A 1 -6.13 -24.17 -13.42
CA MET A 1 -6.57 -24.04 -12.01
C MET A 1 -8.07 -23.70 -12.01
N LYS A 2 -8.82 -24.01 -10.95
CA LYS A 2 -10.23 -23.56 -10.83
C LYS A 2 -10.26 -22.11 -10.36
N CYS A 3 -11.29 -21.36 -10.78
CA CYS A 3 -11.54 -19.99 -10.36
C CYS A 3 -11.65 -19.88 -8.84
N LEU A 4 -10.89 -18.98 -8.23
CA LEU A 4 -10.90 -18.77 -6.78
C LEU A 4 -12.21 -18.15 -6.27
N LEU A 5 -12.95 -17.45 -7.13
CA LEU A 5 -14.25 -16.87 -6.77
C LEU A 5 -15.36 -17.93 -6.80
N CYS A 6 -15.63 -18.56 -7.94
CA CYS A 6 -16.76 -19.49 -8.05
C CYS A 6 -16.41 -20.95 -7.75
N GLY A 7 -15.15 -21.36 -7.79
CA GLY A 7 -14.72 -22.76 -7.65
C GLY A 7 -15.14 -23.70 -8.80
N ILE A 8 -15.93 -23.22 -9.76
CA ILE A 8 -16.58 -24.05 -10.80
C ILE A 8 -15.81 -24.00 -12.12
N ASN A 9 -15.59 -22.80 -12.65
CA ASN A 9 -15.00 -22.60 -13.98
C ASN A 9 -13.47 -22.65 -13.94
N GLU A 10 -12.85 -22.87 -15.10
CA GLU A 10 -11.40 -22.74 -15.23
C GLU A 10 -10.97 -21.28 -15.13
N ALA A 11 -9.93 -21.04 -14.36
CA ALA A 11 -9.31 -19.74 -14.23
C ALA A 11 -8.34 -19.52 -15.37
N THR A 12 -8.73 -18.67 -16.31
CA THR A 12 -7.99 -18.40 -17.56
C THR A 12 -7.66 -16.92 -17.75
N ARG A 13 -8.10 -16.05 -16.83
CA ARG A 13 -7.82 -14.62 -16.92
C ARG A 13 -6.41 -14.33 -16.42
N SER A 14 -5.65 -13.62 -17.24
CA SER A 14 -4.37 -13.03 -16.89
C SER A 14 -4.53 -11.55 -16.53
N ASN A 15 -3.54 -11.01 -15.82
CA ASN A 15 -3.42 -9.62 -15.41
C ASN A 15 -4.66 -9.07 -14.67
N THR A 16 -5.32 -9.93 -13.89
CA THR A 16 -6.47 -9.50 -13.08
C THR A 16 -5.95 -8.79 -11.84
N HIS A 17 -6.24 -7.49 -11.72
CA HIS A 17 -5.84 -6.72 -10.56
C HIS A 17 -6.76 -7.03 -9.37
N TYR A 18 -6.16 -7.30 -8.21
CA TYR A 18 -6.89 -7.65 -6.99
C TYR A 18 -7.11 -6.45 -6.05
N LEU A 19 -6.47 -5.31 -6.33
CA LEU A 19 -6.95 -3.98 -5.93
C LEU A 19 -7.38 -3.22 -7.19
N THR A 20 -8.41 -2.38 -7.12
CA THR A 20 -8.92 -1.64 -8.30
C THR A 20 -7.83 -0.77 -8.93
N ASP A 21 -7.39 -1.20 -10.11
CA ASP A 21 -6.30 -0.62 -10.90
C ASP A 21 -6.47 0.89 -11.12
N SER A 22 -7.65 1.35 -11.54
CA SER A 22 -7.91 2.78 -11.79
C SER A 22 -7.68 3.70 -10.58
N ILE A 23 -7.72 3.15 -9.36
CA ILE A 23 -7.44 3.88 -8.12
C ILE A 23 -5.96 3.80 -7.76
N ILE A 24 -5.38 2.61 -7.73
CA ILE A 24 -4.00 2.41 -7.26
C ILE A 24 -2.96 2.92 -8.25
N ARG A 25 -3.28 2.96 -9.55
CA ARG A 25 -2.32 3.23 -10.62
C ARG A 25 -1.61 4.58 -10.49
N SER A 26 -2.30 5.62 -10.01
CA SER A 26 -1.69 6.93 -9.81
C SER A 26 -0.66 6.97 -8.67
N ALA A 27 -0.70 6.03 -7.73
CA ALA A 27 0.39 5.87 -6.74
C ALA A 27 1.54 5.03 -7.30
N LEU A 28 1.25 4.10 -8.21
CA LEU A 28 2.21 3.15 -8.78
C LEU A 28 2.96 3.68 -10.01
N ASN A 29 2.64 4.88 -10.50
CA ASN A 29 3.21 5.45 -11.71
C ASN A 29 4.07 6.67 -11.37
N VAL A 30 5.28 6.80 -11.93
CA VAL A 30 6.28 7.86 -11.63
C VAL A 30 5.75 9.28 -11.75
N ASP A 31 4.86 9.50 -12.72
CA ASP A 31 4.31 10.83 -12.99
C ASP A 31 2.92 11.00 -12.36
N GLY A 32 2.45 10.00 -11.60
CA GLY A 32 1.09 9.84 -11.09
C GLY A 32 0.00 9.70 -12.16
N LYS A 33 0.39 9.52 -13.43
CA LYS A 33 -0.51 9.41 -14.57
C LYS A 33 -1.34 8.14 -14.51
N ASN A 34 -2.60 8.20 -14.91
CA ASN A 34 -3.48 7.03 -14.96
C ASN A 34 -3.42 6.31 -16.32
N ILE A 35 -2.22 5.94 -16.80
CA ILE A 35 -2.00 5.25 -18.08
C ILE A 35 -1.68 3.78 -17.80
N ARG A 36 -2.41 2.85 -18.44
CA ARG A 36 -2.19 1.40 -18.28
C ARG A 36 -0.78 0.98 -18.68
N ASP A 37 -0.27 -0.05 -18.01
CA ASP A 37 0.98 -0.78 -18.31
C ASP A 37 2.28 0.05 -18.26
N THR A 38 2.24 1.28 -17.77
CA THR A 38 3.40 2.18 -17.66
C THR A 38 3.51 2.73 -16.25
N GLY A 39 4.57 2.40 -15.51
CA GLY A 39 4.67 2.79 -14.11
C GLY A 39 5.92 2.28 -13.40
N LEU A 40 6.44 3.05 -12.45
CA LEU A 40 7.44 2.59 -11.48
C LEU A 40 6.81 2.73 -10.10
N PHE A 41 6.85 1.66 -9.33
CA PHE A 41 6.32 1.63 -7.98
C PHE A 41 7.38 1.21 -6.98
N TRP A 42 7.12 1.58 -5.73
CA TRP A 42 8.00 1.30 -4.61
C TRP A 42 7.19 0.66 -3.50
N GLN A 43 7.56 -0.57 -3.13
CA GLN A 43 6.93 -1.27 -2.02
C GLN A 43 7.82 -1.17 -0.79
N PHE A 44 7.30 -0.54 0.25
CA PHE A 44 7.95 -0.50 1.57
C PHE A 44 7.40 -1.65 2.41
N SER A 45 8.29 -2.42 3.02
CA SER A 45 7.91 -3.51 3.93
C SER A 45 8.19 -3.10 5.37
N THR A 46 7.25 -3.39 6.27
CA THR A 46 7.49 -3.33 7.71
C THR A 46 8.18 -4.60 8.26
N GLN A 47 8.49 -5.56 7.39
CA GLN A 47 9.15 -6.82 7.76
C GLN A 47 10.57 -6.95 7.19
N LYS A 48 10.90 -6.18 6.14
CA LYS A 48 12.21 -6.20 5.49
C LYS A 48 12.74 -4.78 5.32
N ALA A 49 14.02 -4.57 5.61
CA ALA A 49 14.70 -3.32 5.33
C ALA A 49 14.87 -3.11 3.83
N GLY A 50 14.60 -1.88 3.38
CA GLY A 50 14.71 -1.45 1.99
C GLY A 50 13.37 -1.38 1.26
N ALA A 51 13.26 -0.42 0.33
CA ALA A 51 12.14 -0.29 -0.59
C ALA A 51 12.39 -1.17 -1.81
N ARG A 52 11.41 -1.99 -2.18
CA ARG A 52 11.48 -2.76 -3.43
C ARG A 52 11.07 -1.88 -4.59
N PHE A 53 11.96 -1.79 -5.58
CA PHE A 53 11.62 -1.23 -6.88
C PHE A 53 10.85 -2.26 -7.70
N GLY A 54 9.79 -1.81 -8.36
CA GLY A 54 9.18 -2.57 -9.45
C GLY A 54 8.75 -1.62 -10.56
N PHE A 55 8.59 -2.17 -11.76
CA PHE A 55 8.11 -1.42 -12.91
C PHE A 55 7.17 -2.26 -13.76
N GLN A 56 6.24 -1.60 -14.46
CA GLN A 56 5.31 -2.27 -15.36
C GLN A 56 5.93 -2.51 -16.74
N GLN A 57 5.45 -3.54 -17.43
CA GLN A 57 6.05 -4.08 -18.66
C GLN A 57 6.24 -3.06 -19.79
N ALA A 58 5.35 -2.07 -19.95
CA ALA A 58 5.48 -1.06 -21.01
C ALA A 58 6.26 0.19 -20.57
N THR A 59 6.92 0.16 -19.40
CA THR A 59 7.73 1.30 -18.94
C THR A 59 8.95 1.50 -19.83
N ASN A 60 9.12 2.72 -20.33
CA ASN A 60 10.20 3.07 -21.24
C ASN A 60 11.57 2.88 -20.57
N ILE A 61 12.46 2.11 -21.22
CA ILE A 61 13.83 1.84 -20.77
C ILE A 61 14.61 3.14 -20.51
N ALA A 62 14.45 4.17 -21.34
CA ALA A 62 15.11 5.47 -21.12
C ALA A 62 14.67 6.13 -19.80
N LYS A 63 13.41 5.93 -19.40
CA LYS A 63 12.87 6.46 -18.15
C LYS A 63 13.26 5.59 -16.95
N LEU A 64 13.43 4.28 -17.15
CA LEU A 64 14.02 3.37 -16.17
C LEU A 64 15.46 3.77 -15.87
N GLU A 65 16.26 4.03 -16.91
CA GLU A 65 17.65 4.49 -16.78
C GLU A 65 17.76 5.85 -16.11
N GLU A 66 16.89 6.80 -16.47
CA GLU A 66 16.83 8.13 -15.86
C GLU A 66 16.58 8.03 -14.35
N VAL A 67 15.61 7.19 -13.96
CA VAL A 67 15.21 7.02 -12.56
C VAL A 67 16.30 6.24 -11.81
N LEU A 68 16.70 5.06 -12.28
CA LEU A 68 17.66 4.20 -11.59
C LEU A 68 19.10 4.75 -11.60
N GLY A 69 19.44 5.63 -12.55
CA GLY A 69 20.84 6.03 -12.81
C GLY A 69 21.69 4.89 -13.38
N ARG A 70 21.07 3.77 -13.77
CA ARG A 70 21.67 2.58 -14.39
C ARG A 70 20.63 1.85 -15.25
N GLN A 71 21.09 0.95 -16.11
CA GLN A 71 20.21 0.00 -16.79
C GLN A 71 19.56 -0.95 -15.76
N PRO A 72 18.27 -1.29 -15.92
CA PRO A 72 17.64 -2.36 -15.16
C PRO A 72 18.33 -3.70 -15.47
N THR A 73 18.50 -4.56 -14.47
CA THR A 73 19.11 -5.88 -14.65
C THR A 73 18.13 -6.85 -15.33
N ASP A 74 18.64 -7.91 -15.95
CA ASP A 74 17.78 -8.95 -16.54
C ASP A 74 16.84 -9.59 -15.52
N GLU A 75 17.27 -9.67 -14.25
CA GLU A 75 16.45 -10.16 -13.13
C GLU A 75 15.32 -9.18 -12.79
N GLU A 76 15.60 -7.88 -12.78
CA GLU A 76 14.58 -6.83 -12.56
C GLU A 76 13.59 -6.77 -13.72
N ILE A 77 14.05 -6.94 -14.96
CA ILE A 77 13.19 -7.02 -16.15
C ILE A 77 12.34 -8.29 -16.09
N ALA A 78 12.93 -9.44 -15.78
CA ALA A 78 12.20 -10.70 -15.64
C ALA A 78 11.17 -10.62 -14.51
N HIS A 79 11.50 -9.97 -13.40
CA HIS A 79 10.59 -9.74 -12.28
C HIS A 79 9.47 -8.75 -12.66
N ALA A 80 9.77 -7.67 -13.37
CA ALA A 80 8.76 -6.72 -13.87
C ALA A 80 7.79 -7.36 -14.88
N VAL A 81 8.29 -8.29 -15.69
CA VAL A 81 7.47 -9.09 -16.63
C VAL A 81 6.65 -10.16 -15.90
N ALA A 82 7.20 -10.76 -14.84
CA ALA A 82 6.55 -11.84 -14.10
C ALA A 82 5.59 -11.36 -12.99
N GLU A 83 5.82 -10.18 -12.41
CA GLU A 83 5.05 -9.62 -11.31
C GLU A 83 4.56 -8.20 -11.65
N THR A 84 3.36 -8.10 -12.20
CA THR A 84 2.65 -6.83 -12.23
C THR A 84 2.02 -6.58 -10.86
N ALA A 85 2.37 -5.46 -10.21
CA ALA A 85 1.93 -5.14 -8.86
C ALA A 85 0.41 -5.28 -8.69
N PHE A 86 0.00 -5.94 -7.61
CA PHE A 86 -1.40 -6.15 -7.27
C PHE A 86 -2.23 -6.84 -8.37
N SER A 87 -1.58 -7.66 -9.22
CA SER A 87 -2.24 -8.45 -10.26
C SER A 87 -1.92 -9.94 -10.11
N VAL A 88 -2.81 -10.78 -10.66
CA VAL A 88 -2.65 -12.23 -10.67
C VAL A 88 -3.06 -12.83 -12.00
N ASP A 89 -2.40 -13.92 -12.36
CA ASP A 89 -2.71 -14.73 -13.52
C ASP A 89 -3.42 -16.03 -13.13
N ASN A 90 -4.42 -16.42 -13.92
CA ASN A 90 -5.13 -17.69 -13.80
C ASN A 90 -5.74 -17.92 -12.40
N HIS A 91 -6.18 -16.85 -11.73
CA HIS A 91 -6.91 -16.93 -10.45
C HIS A 91 -8.43 -16.82 -10.65
N PHE A 92 -8.87 -16.12 -11.69
CA PHE A 92 -10.29 -15.88 -11.96
C PHE A 92 -10.70 -16.36 -13.36
N CYS A 93 -11.98 -16.71 -13.50
CA CYS A 93 -12.58 -17.01 -14.81
C CYS A 93 -13.23 -15.75 -15.42
N PRO A 94 -13.39 -15.69 -16.75
CA PRO A 94 -13.96 -14.51 -17.42
C PRO A 94 -15.33 -14.11 -16.89
N SER A 95 -16.20 -15.07 -16.57
CA SER A 95 -17.53 -14.78 -16.02
C SER A 95 -17.49 -14.14 -14.63
N CYS A 96 -16.56 -14.55 -13.77
CA CYS A 96 -16.42 -13.98 -12.44
C CYS A 96 -15.89 -12.56 -12.46
N GLU A 97 -15.04 -12.22 -13.44
CA GLU A 97 -14.49 -10.87 -13.57
C GLU A 97 -15.56 -9.85 -14.01
N VAL A 98 -16.63 -10.30 -14.69
CA VAL A 98 -17.77 -9.44 -15.02
C VAL A 98 -18.40 -8.85 -13.75
N HIS A 99 -18.54 -9.65 -12.69
CA HIS A 99 -19.08 -9.19 -11.40
C HIS A 99 -18.19 -8.11 -10.75
N PHE A 100 -16.87 -8.16 -10.94
CA PHE A 100 -16.00 -7.08 -10.47
C PHE A 100 -16.33 -5.77 -11.20
N GLY A 101 -16.52 -5.84 -12.52
CA GLY A 101 -16.90 -4.69 -13.34
C GLY A 101 -18.27 -4.11 -12.99
N GLU A 102 -19.23 -4.95 -12.57
CA GLU A 102 -20.57 -4.51 -12.11
C GLU A 102 -20.52 -3.68 -10.83
N ILE A 103 -19.48 -3.85 -10.01
CA ILE A 103 -19.30 -3.14 -8.73
C ILE A 103 -18.34 -1.97 -8.89
N GLU A 104 -17.20 -2.17 -9.54
CA GLU A 104 -16.15 -1.15 -9.66
C GLU A 104 -16.60 0.01 -10.54
N ARG A 105 -17.27 -0.26 -11.67
CA ARG A 105 -17.62 0.78 -12.64
C ARG A 105 -18.59 1.81 -12.05
N PRO A 106 -19.72 1.43 -11.42
CA PRO A 106 -20.58 2.43 -10.81
C PRO A 106 -19.86 3.23 -9.71
N PHE A 107 -19.06 2.58 -8.85
CA PHE A 107 -18.30 3.31 -7.83
C PHE A 107 -17.36 4.37 -8.44
N ILE A 108 -16.63 4.01 -9.49
CA ILE A 108 -15.71 4.91 -10.20
C ILE A 108 -16.46 6.07 -10.88
N GLU A 109 -17.63 5.79 -11.44
CA GLU A 109 -18.40 6.78 -12.21
C GLU A 109 -19.22 7.72 -11.33
N THR A 110 -19.69 7.27 -10.15
CA THR A 110 -20.65 8.03 -9.32
C THR A 110 -20.09 8.46 -7.96
N THR A 111 -19.29 7.61 -7.31
CA THR A 111 -18.80 7.85 -5.95
C THR A 111 -17.43 8.50 -5.96
N LEU A 112 -16.48 7.94 -6.72
CA LEU A 112 -15.10 8.45 -6.78
C LEU A 112 -14.97 9.93 -7.18
N PRO A 113 -15.79 10.50 -8.11
CA PRO A 113 -15.71 11.91 -8.47
C PRO A 113 -16.11 12.88 -7.35
N LYS A 114 -16.80 12.40 -6.30
CA LYS A 114 -17.07 13.19 -5.09
C LYS A 114 -15.80 13.49 -4.29
N PHE A 115 -14.73 12.74 -4.55
CA PHE A 115 -13.46 12.86 -3.85
C PHE A 115 -12.35 13.34 -4.79
N ARG A 116 -12.08 12.59 -5.86
CA ARG A 116 -11.00 12.90 -6.80
C ARG A 116 -11.33 14.10 -7.65
N GLY A 117 -10.48 15.12 -7.60
CA GLY A 117 -10.66 16.36 -8.36
C GLY A 117 -11.67 17.33 -7.74
N ALA A 118 -12.28 16.98 -6.62
CA ALA A 118 -13.10 17.88 -5.82
C ALA A 118 -12.22 18.73 -4.88
N ASP A 119 -12.64 19.97 -4.62
CA ASP A 119 -12.06 20.76 -3.56
C ASP A 119 -12.69 20.36 -2.22
N LEU A 120 -11.93 19.62 -1.41
CA LEU A 120 -12.33 19.17 -0.09
C LEU A 120 -11.74 20.04 1.04
N THR A 121 -11.29 21.26 0.72
CA THR A 121 -10.72 22.17 1.70
C THR A 121 -11.73 22.45 2.82
N GLY A 122 -11.38 22.10 4.05
CA GLY A 122 -12.23 22.29 5.23
C GLY A 122 -13.35 21.25 5.38
N ILE A 123 -13.43 20.25 4.51
CA ILE A 123 -14.37 19.14 4.61
C ILE A 123 -13.71 18.01 5.39
N SER A 124 -14.34 17.57 6.49
CA SER A 124 -13.87 16.47 7.34
C SER A 124 -14.61 15.15 7.09
N GLU A 125 -15.77 15.20 6.43
CA GLU A 125 -16.60 14.02 6.19
C GLU A 125 -17.38 14.12 4.87
N ILE A 126 -17.65 12.98 4.25
CA ILE A 126 -18.58 12.85 3.14
C ILE A 126 -19.47 11.64 3.39
N GLY A 127 -20.79 11.83 3.33
CA GLY A 127 -21.77 10.74 3.33
C GLY A 127 -22.21 10.36 1.92
N VAL A 128 -22.40 9.07 1.67
CA VAL A 128 -22.90 8.52 0.41
C VAL A 128 -24.11 7.65 0.66
N GLU A 129 -25.25 8.04 0.06
CA GLU A 129 -26.53 7.32 0.19
C GLU A 129 -26.54 5.97 -0.54
N ASP A 130 -25.72 5.79 -1.59
CA ASP A 130 -25.56 4.50 -2.26
C ASP A 130 -24.67 3.56 -1.43
N VAL A 131 -25.24 3.06 -0.34
CA VAL A 131 -24.58 2.14 0.60
C VAL A 131 -24.21 0.85 -0.09
N ARG A 132 -25.07 0.31 -0.98
CA ARG A 132 -24.82 -0.95 -1.68
C ARG A 132 -23.54 -0.87 -2.52
N ILE A 133 -23.40 0.15 -3.37
CA ILE A 133 -22.22 0.30 -4.22
C ILE A 133 -20.97 0.56 -3.38
N SER A 134 -21.05 1.44 -2.39
CA SER A 134 -19.91 1.78 -1.53
C SER A 134 -19.42 0.55 -0.76
N ARG A 135 -20.34 -0.19 -0.14
CA ARG A 135 -20.04 -1.44 0.57
C ARG A 135 -19.46 -2.50 -0.34
N ALA A 136 -20.16 -2.82 -1.44
CA ALA A 136 -19.72 -3.85 -2.36
C ALA A 136 -18.32 -3.54 -2.91
N PHE A 137 -18.04 -2.26 -3.20
CA PHE A 137 -16.73 -1.83 -3.68
C PHE A 137 -15.60 -2.14 -2.69
N PHE A 138 -15.75 -1.75 -1.42
CA PHE A 138 -14.69 -1.98 -0.42
C PHE A 138 -14.59 -3.45 0.00
N LEU A 139 -15.71 -4.15 0.14
CA LEU A 139 -15.73 -5.58 0.42
C LEU A 139 -15.14 -6.41 -0.73
N LEU A 140 -15.27 -5.95 -1.98
CA LEU A 140 -14.59 -6.55 -3.12
C LEU A 140 -13.06 -6.44 -2.99
N GLN A 141 -12.53 -5.32 -2.48
CA GLN A 141 -11.09 -5.18 -2.25
C GLN A 141 -10.60 -6.15 -1.18
N VAL A 142 -11.37 -6.31 -0.10
CA VAL A 142 -11.10 -7.28 0.98
C VAL A 142 -11.10 -8.70 0.42
N LEU A 143 -12.15 -9.08 -0.33
CA LEU A 143 -12.29 -10.42 -0.92
C LEU A 143 -11.11 -10.75 -1.84
N ARG A 144 -10.82 -9.87 -2.80
CA ARG A 144 -9.76 -10.13 -3.79
C ARG A 144 -8.38 -10.16 -3.13
N SER A 145 -8.11 -9.26 -2.18
CA SER A 145 -6.87 -9.29 -1.39
C SER A 145 -6.72 -10.64 -0.66
N ALA A 146 -7.80 -11.14 -0.05
CA ALA A 146 -7.77 -12.42 0.66
C ALA A 146 -7.63 -13.65 -0.23
N LEU A 147 -8.11 -13.59 -1.47
CA LEU A 147 -7.95 -14.69 -2.44
C LEU A 147 -6.56 -14.71 -3.09
N CYS A 148 -5.93 -13.53 -3.24
CA CYS A 148 -4.74 -13.36 -4.06
C CYS A 148 -3.44 -13.21 -3.27
N ASP A 149 -3.49 -12.69 -2.04
CA ASP A 149 -2.31 -12.47 -1.21
C ASP A 149 -2.43 -13.19 0.14
N LYS A 150 -1.49 -14.10 0.40
CA LYS A 150 -1.46 -14.90 1.63
C LYS A 150 -1.22 -14.06 2.89
N ALA A 151 -0.65 -12.85 2.75
CA ALA A 151 -0.44 -11.93 3.86
C ALA A 151 -1.75 -11.28 4.32
N PHE A 152 -2.77 -11.22 3.45
CA PHE A 152 -4.09 -10.67 3.79
C PHE A 152 -5.06 -11.81 4.09
N ASN A 153 -5.15 -12.25 5.33
CA ASN A 153 -5.99 -13.39 5.69
C ASN A 153 -7.35 -12.97 6.29
N VAL A 154 -8.39 -13.74 5.96
CA VAL A 154 -9.71 -13.68 6.60
C VAL A 154 -10.18 -15.10 6.92
N SER A 155 -11.09 -15.26 7.89
CA SER A 155 -11.66 -16.58 8.18
C SER A 155 -12.42 -17.13 6.98
N SER A 156 -12.45 -18.47 6.84
CA SER A 156 -13.11 -19.13 5.71
C SER A 156 -14.61 -18.81 5.64
N GLY A 157 -15.29 -18.68 6.78
CA GLY A 157 -16.70 -18.32 6.82
C GLY A 157 -16.95 -16.92 6.26
N VAL A 158 -16.11 -15.95 6.62
CA VAL A 158 -16.18 -14.59 6.05
C VAL A 158 -15.83 -14.62 4.57
N LEU A 159 -14.79 -15.36 4.17
CA LEU A 159 -14.40 -15.46 2.77
C LEU A 159 -15.52 -16.01 1.88
N ASP A 160 -16.18 -17.09 2.30
CA ASP A 160 -17.25 -17.72 1.53
C ASP A 160 -18.51 -16.83 1.48
N ASP A 161 -18.80 -16.12 2.55
CA ASP A 161 -19.88 -15.13 2.56
C ASP A 161 -19.59 -13.93 1.66
N LEU A 162 -18.36 -13.39 1.66
CA LEU A 162 -17.96 -12.34 0.73
C LEU A 162 -18.05 -12.82 -0.74
N LYS A 163 -17.63 -14.06 -1.04
CA LYS A 163 -17.83 -14.64 -2.39
C LYS A 163 -19.31 -14.65 -2.76
N TYR A 164 -20.18 -15.08 -1.85
CA TYR A 164 -21.63 -15.10 -2.07
C TYR A 164 -22.17 -13.69 -2.37
N LEU A 165 -21.80 -12.69 -1.56
CA LEU A 165 -22.25 -11.30 -1.75
C LEU A 165 -21.83 -10.74 -3.11
N ILE A 166 -20.58 -10.97 -3.52
CA ILE A 166 -20.06 -10.46 -4.80
C ILE A 166 -20.69 -11.19 -5.99
N LEU A 167 -20.89 -12.51 -5.92
CA LEU A 167 -21.54 -13.29 -6.97
C LEU A 167 -23.04 -12.97 -7.12
N ASN A 168 -23.69 -12.53 -6.05
CA ASN A 168 -25.13 -12.21 -6.01
C ASN A 168 -25.36 -10.71 -5.79
N PHE A 169 -24.45 -9.86 -6.27
CA PHE A 169 -24.42 -8.42 -5.98
C PHE A 169 -25.74 -7.69 -6.24
N GLN A 170 -26.46 -8.06 -7.31
CA GLN A 170 -27.74 -7.45 -7.68
C GLN A 170 -28.91 -7.92 -6.79
N ASP A 171 -28.88 -9.20 -6.37
CA ASP A 171 -30.03 -9.86 -5.74
C ASP A 171 -29.93 -9.92 -4.21
N ALA A 172 -28.71 -9.86 -3.66
CA ALA A 172 -28.48 -9.91 -2.22
C ALA A 172 -29.09 -8.69 -1.52
N ASP A 173 -29.63 -8.87 -0.32
CA ASP A 173 -30.18 -7.76 0.46
C ASP A 173 -29.06 -6.81 0.93
N VAL A 174 -29.30 -5.49 0.91
CA VAL A 174 -28.28 -4.50 1.29
C VAL A 174 -27.80 -4.69 2.73
N THR A 175 -28.68 -5.15 3.63
CA THR A 175 -28.35 -5.42 5.03
C THR A 175 -27.27 -6.49 5.19
N GLN A 176 -27.13 -7.39 4.21
CA GLN A 176 -26.08 -8.41 4.21
C GLN A 176 -24.70 -7.81 3.91
N PHE A 177 -24.63 -6.69 3.19
CA PHE A 177 -23.39 -5.95 2.96
C PHE A 177 -22.99 -5.10 4.17
N THR A 178 -23.96 -4.59 4.94
CA THR A 178 -23.70 -3.67 6.07
C THR A 178 -23.31 -4.36 7.38
N LYS A 179 -23.32 -5.70 7.44
CA LYS A 179 -23.01 -6.47 8.66
C LYS A 179 -21.52 -6.47 9.04
N TYR A 180 -20.64 -6.21 8.07
CA TYR A 180 -19.21 -6.18 8.30
C TYR A 180 -18.79 -4.76 8.71
N PRO A 181 -18.15 -4.55 9.86
CA PRO A 181 -17.69 -3.22 10.22
C PRO A 181 -16.59 -2.72 9.27
N LEU A 182 -16.74 -1.49 8.77
CA LEU A 182 -15.77 -0.82 7.92
C LEU A 182 -15.47 0.60 8.41
N LEU A 183 -14.21 0.98 8.34
CA LEU A 183 -13.76 2.36 8.45
C LEU A 183 -13.07 2.73 7.15
N VAL A 184 -13.51 3.82 6.52
CA VAL A 184 -12.92 4.29 5.25
C VAL A 184 -12.51 5.73 5.38
N THR A 185 -11.21 5.96 5.23
CA THR A 185 -10.63 7.30 5.19
C THR A 185 -10.21 7.64 3.77
N TYR A 186 -10.65 8.79 3.26
CA TYR A 186 -10.13 9.36 2.03
C TYR A 186 -8.96 10.32 2.34
N LEU A 187 -7.85 10.13 1.65
CA LEU A 187 -6.63 10.92 1.73
C LEU A 187 -6.63 11.99 0.63
N GLN A 188 -7.02 13.22 0.95
CA GLN A 188 -7.03 14.29 -0.03
C GLN A 188 -5.62 14.59 -0.52
N THR A 189 -5.40 14.39 -1.83
CA THR A 189 -4.12 14.66 -2.47
C THR A 189 -4.21 15.97 -3.24
N THR A 190 -3.43 16.97 -2.79
CA THR A 190 -3.31 18.28 -3.46
C THR A 190 -1.87 18.48 -3.94
N GLY A 191 -1.66 19.24 -5.02
CA GLY A 191 -0.32 19.46 -5.58
C GLY A 191 -0.08 18.85 -6.97
N GLY A 192 -1.15 18.38 -7.61
CA GLY A 192 -1.10 17.83 -8.96
C GLY A 192 -0.80 16.34 -8.98
N GLN A 193 -0.56 15.83 -10.20
CA GLN A 193 -0.55 14.40 -10.46
C GLN A 193 0.62 13.67 -9.78
N THR A 194 1.78 14.30 -9.70
CA THR A 194 2.97 13.76 -9.03
C THR A 194 2.76 13.54 -7.52
N ALA A 195 1.88 14.30 -6.86
CA ALA A 195 1.62 14.13 -5.43
C ALA A 195 0.97 12.78 -5.08
N TYR A 196 0.28 12.14 -6.04
CA TYR A 196 -0.31 10.81 -5.85
C TYR A 196 0.75 9.72 -5.68
N THR A 197 1.97 9.93 -6.21
CA THR A 197 3.09 8.98 -6.09
C THR A 197 3.63 8.85 -4.67
N GLU A 198 3.26 9.77 -3.78
CA GLU A 198 3.61 9.73 -2.37
C GLU A 198 2.68 8.79 -1.57
N ASN A 199 1.50 8.48 -2.11
CA ASN A 199 0.54 7.62 -1.45
C ASN A 199 0.98 6.15 -1.49
N GLN A 200 0.46 5.36 -0.55
CA GLN A 200 0.84 3.97 -0.38
C GLN A 200 -0.22 3.02 -0.95
N VAL A 201 0.25 1.89 -1.48
CA VAL A 201 -0.58 0.78 -1.92
C VAL A 201 -0.07 -0.50 -1.26
N GLY A 202 -0.96 -1.25 -0.62
CA GLY A 202 -0.60 -2.46 0.12
C GLY A 202 -1.61 -2.81 1.20
N PHE A 203 -1.21 -3.69 2.11
CA PHE A 203 -2.03 -4.05 3.26
C PHE A 203 -1.16 -4.16 4.50
N VAL A 204 -1.80 -3.91 5.64
CA VAL A 204 -1.24 -4.15 6.96
C VAL A 204 -2.21 -5.05 7.69
N VAL A 205 -1.72 -6.20 8.16
CA VAL A 205 -2.49 -7.13 8.97
C VAL A 205 -1.77 -7.34 10.29
N TYR A 206 -2.46 -7.08 11.39
CA TYR A 206 -1.98 -7.35 12.73
C TYR A 206 -3.17 -7.65 13.64
N ASP A 207 -3.07 -8.75 14.38
CA ASP A 207 -4.13 -9.25 15.25
C ASP A 207 -5.50 -9.31 14.54
N ILE A 208 -6.48 -8.51 14.98
CA ILE A 208 -7.83 -8.44 14.39
C ILE A 208 -7.95 -7.38 13.29
N HIS A 209 -6.92 -6.55 13.07
CA HIS A 209 -6.96 -5.44 12.11
C HIS A 209 -6.52 -5.90 10.72
N ARG A 210 -7.37 -5.62 9.72
CA ARG A 210 -7.07 -5.82 8.31
C ARG A 210 -7.21 -4.48 7.61
N ILE A 211 -6.07 -3.88 7.28
CA ILE A 211 -6.00 -2.53 6.71
C ILE A 211 -5.50 -2.62 5.28
N ILE A 212 -6.23 -2.01 4.35
CA ILE A 212 -5.83 -1.85 2.96
C ILE A 212 -5.45 -0.37 2.75
N LEU A 213 -4.22 -0.15 2.31
CA LEU A 213 -3.75 1.12 1.77
C LEU A 213 -4.00 1.07 0.26
N MET A 214 -4.89 1.92 -0.24
CA MET A 214 -5.36 1.88 -1.61
C MET A 214 -5.24 3.26 -2.25
N ASN A 215 -3.99 3.74 -2.32
CA ASN A 215 -3.64 5.08 -2.81
C ASN A 215 -4.38 6.19 -2.02
N ASP A 216 -5.57 6.59 -2.47
CA ASP A 216 -6.33 7.68 -1.84
C ASP A 216 -7.25 7.19 -0.72
N PHE A 217 -7.39 5.88 -0.54
CA PHE A 217 -8.25 5.31 0.50
C PHE A 217 -7.43 4.49 1.48
N VAL A 218 -7.78 4.61 2.76
CA VAL A 218 -7.39 3.65 3.79
C VAL A 218 -8.65 2.95 4.27
N VAL A 219 -8.68 1.63 4.14
CA VAL A 219 -9.84 0.80 4.48
C VAL A 219 -9.46 -0.09 5.64
N GLN A 220 -10.12 0.03 6.78
CA GLN A 220 -10.01 -0.94 7.86
C GLN A 220 -11.25 -1.83 7.87
N PHE A 221 -11.00 -3.13 7.89
CA PHE A 221 -12.04 -4.16 7.89
C PHE A 221 -11.95 -5.03 9.15
N PHE A 222 -13.12 -5.29 9.73
CA PHE A 222 -13.28 -6.20 10.86
C PHE A 222 -14.19 -7.36 10.43
N GLU A 223 -13.86 -8.58 10.88
CA GLU A 223 -14.66 -9.75 10.54
C GLU A 223 -16.01 -9.78 11.28
N LYS A 224 -16.08 -9.17 12.47
CA LYS A 224 -17.27 -9.18 13.33
C LYS A 224 -17.37 -7.88 14.13
N GLU A 225 -18.59 -7.50 14.48
CA GLU A 225 -18.87 -6.34 15.34
C GLU A 225 -18.19 -6.38 16.71
N PRO A 226 -18.13 -7.52 17.44
CA PRO A 226 -17.41 -7.57 18.72
C PRO A 226 -15.89 -7.41 18.59
N ASP A 227 -15.35 -7.55 17.39
CA ASP A 227 -13.91 -7.37 17.12
C ASP A 227 -13.58 -5.89 16.83
N VAL A 228 -14.57 -4.99 16.83
CA VAL A 228 -14.36 -3.56 16.60
C VAL A 228 -13.68 -2.96 17.82
N VAL A 229 -12.38 -2.76 17.70
CA VAL A 229 -11.54 -2.10 18.69
C VAL A 229 -10.80 -0.97 17.98
N LEU A 230 -10.69 0.18 18.64
CA LEU A 230 -9.82 1.26 18.16
C LEU A 230 -8.36 0.79 18.27
N ALA A 231 -7.70 0.60 17.13
CA ALA A 231 -6.24 0.57 17.09
C ALA A 231 -5.72 1.95 16.74
N ASP A 232 -4.67 2.36 17.45
CA ASP A 232 -3.85 3.48 17.03
C ASP A 232 -3.07 3.07 15.77
N PHE A 233 -3.61 3.46 14.62
CA PHE A 233 -2.97 3.28 13.32
C PHE A 233 -2.62 4.67 12.78
N ASN A 234 -1.52 5.25 13.26
CA ASN A 234 -0.98 6.53 12.80
C ASN A 234 -2.01 7.69 12.90
N ASP A 235 -2.72 7.78 14.03
CA ASP A 235 -3.74 8.81 14.29
C ASP A 235 -4.90 8.82 13.27
N LEU A 236 -5.17 7.69 12.60
CA LEU A 236 -6.22 7.60 11.58
C LEU A 236 -7.62 7.83 12.17
N TYR A 237 -7.84 7.38 13.41
CA TYR A 237 -9.04 7.59 14.22
C TYR A 237 -8.66 7.85 15.67
N ASP A 238 -9.51 8.59 16.37
CA ASP A 238 -9.41 8.74 17.83
C ASP A 238 -10.72 8.31 18.49
N LEU A 239 -10.74 8.26 19.83
CA LEU A 239 -11.92 7.87 20.59
C LEU A 239 -13.13 8.79 20.34
N SER A 240 -12.91 10.02 19.89
CA SER A 240 -13.98 11.00 19.67
C SER A 240 -14.66 10.84 18.32
N ASP A 241 -14.01 10.22 17.33
CA ASP A 241 -14.55 10.08 15.97
C ASP A 241 -14.66 8.65 15.44
N PHE A 242 -14.04 7.68 16.09
CA PHE A 242 -14.07 6.27 15.67
C PHE A 242 -15.49 5.71 15.55
N GLU A 243 -16.34 5.90 16.55
CA GLU A 243 -17.71 5.39 16.54
C GLU A 243 -18.57 6.09 15.48
N HIS A 244 -18.34 7.38 15.24
CA HIS A 244 -19.07 8.17 14.24
C HIS A 244 -18.79 7.68 12.81
N PHE A 245 -17.54 7.35 12.52
CA PHE A 245 -17.15 6.90 11.18
C PHE A 245 -17.27 5.38 10.97
N LEU A 246 -17.62 4.62 12.02
CA LEU A 246 -17.81 3.18 11.92
C LEU A 246 -19.04 2.88 11.07
N ASN A 247 -18.80 2.42 9.84
CA ASN A 247 -19.86 1.95 8.97
C ASN A 247 -20.23 0.54 9.42
N ILE A 248 -21.41 0.41 10.04
CA ILE A 248 -22.08 -0.86 10.33
C ILE A 248 -23.59 -0.62 10.41
N HIS A 249 -24.38 -1.45 9.73
CA HIS A 249 -25.85 -1.34 9.66
C HIS A 249 -26.37 0.07 9.31
N GLU A 250 -25.62 0.81 8.50
CA GLU A 250 -25.84 2.21 8.18
C GLU A 250 -26.76 2.42 6.96
N GLU A 251 -27.49 3.53 6.95
CA GLU A 251 -28.25 4.02 5.80
C GLU A 251 -27.45 4.96 4.90
N ILE A 252 -26.37 5.54 5.43
CA ILE A 252 -25.44 6.43 4.72
C ILE A 252 -24.03 5.94 4.99
N PHE A 253 -23.27 5.65 3.93
CA PHE A 253 -21.88 5.25 4.05
C PHE A 253 -20.99 6.49 4.26
N LEU A 254 -20.33 6.56 5.41
CA LEU A 254 -19.51 7.70 5.81
C LEU A 254 -18.04 7.48 5.48
N PHE A 255 -17.44 8.52 4.91
CA PHE A 255 -16.01 8.63 4.66
C PHE A 255 -15.43 9.70 5.56
N LYS A 256 -14.38 9.36 6.32
CA LYS A 256 -13.55 10.37 6.98
C LYS A 256 -12.63 11.01 5.95
N ILE A 257 -12.52 12.33 5.94
CA ILE A 257 -11.66 13.06 5.02
C ILE A 257 -10.41 13.54 5.75
N PHE A 258 -9.25 13.08 5.29
CA PHE A 258 -7.96 13.63 5.68
C PHE A 258 -7.59 14.74 4.72
N SER A 259 -7.39 15.94 5.24
CA SER A 259 -6.76 17.03 4.48
C SER A 259 -5.37 16.61 3.99
N ASN A 260 -4.84 17.28 2.96
CA ASN A 260 -3.50 16.97 2.44
C ASN A 260 -2.40 17.05 3.52
N LYS A 261 -2.55 17.95 4.51
CA LYS A 261 -1.63 18.03 5.64
C LYS A 261 -1.71 16.79 6.55
N GLN A 262 -2.92 16.32 6.86
CA GLN A 262 -3.13 15.10 7.63
C GLN A 262 -2.64 13.87 6.86
N ARG A 263 -2.91 13.78 5.55
CA ARG A 263 -2.36 12.75 4.65
C ARG A 263 -0.83 12.69 4.77
N GLN A 264 -0.15 13.82 4.61
CA GLN A 264 1.32 13.87 4.70
C GLN A 264 1.84 13.42 6.07
N SER A 265 1.15 13.82 7.15
CA SER A 265 1.49 13.37 8.51
C SER A 265 1.30 11.86 8.67
N PHE A 266 0.17 11.32 8.22
CA PHE A 266 -0.15 9.89 8.26
C PHE A 266 0.89 9.05 7.50
N LEU A 267 1.22 9.45 6.27
CA LEU A 267 2.24 8.77 5.45
C LEU A 267 3.63 8.84 6.09
N PHE A 268 3.95 9.95 6.76
CA PHE A 268 5.23 10.11 7.47
C PHE A 268 5.31 9.26 8.75
N SER A 269 4.21 9.05 9.47
CA SER A 269 4.22 8.19 10.66
C SER A 269 4.52 6.73 10.30
N GLY A 270 3.92 6.18 9.25
CA GLY A 270 4.29 4.87 8.72
C GLY A 270 5.75 4.80 8.23
N PHE A 271 6.28 5.92 7.74
CA PHE A 271 7.70 6.02 7.39
C PHE A 271 8.63 5.94 8.61
N LYS A 272 8.22 6.38 9.81
CA LYS A 272 9.01 6.25 11.04
C LYS A 272 9.23 4.78 11.43
N GLU A 273 8.20 3.95 11.33
CA GLU A 273 8.33 2.51 11.59
C GLU A 273 9.29 1.85 10.59
N PHE A 274 9.23 2.27 9.33
CA PHE A 274 10.21 1.87 8.32
C PHE A 274 11.64 2.31 8.68
N LEU A 275 11.82 3.54 9.19
CA LEU A 275 13.14 4.00 9.67
C LEU A 275 13.68 3.10 10.79
N ASP A 276 12.84 2.63 11.72
CA ASP A 276 13.27 1.73 12.79
C ASP A 276 13.80 0.40 12.24
N ILE A 277 13.19 -0.14 11.19
CA ILE A 277 13.67 -1.34 10.49
C ILE A 277 15.02 -1.08 9.80
N LEU A 278 15.18 0.09 9.17
CA LEU A 278 16.47 0.48 8.59
C LEU A 278 17.57 0.57 9.68
N VAL A 279 17.22 1.07 10.87
CA VAL A 279 18.13 1.10 12.02
C VAL A 279 18.49 -0.31 12.48
N VAL A 280 17.52 -1.22 12.59
CA VAL A 280 17.77 -2.63 12.96
C VAL A 280 18.71 -3.28 11.96
N TYR A 281 18.42 -3.18 10.66
CA TYR A 281 19.28 -3.69 9.59
C TYR A 281 20.72 -3.16 9.68
N PHE A 282 20.89 -1.85 9.88
CA PHE A 282 22.22 -1.26 9.98
C PHE A 282 22.94 -1.71 11.26
N ARG A 283 22.23 -1.84 12.39
CA ARG A 283 22.78 -2.37 13.64
C ARG A 283 23.30 -3.79 13.46
N GLU A 284 22.52 -4.67 12.83
CA GLU A 284 22.93 -6.05 12.58
C GLU A 284 24.22 -6.12 11.77
N LYS A 285 24.33 -5.34 10.68
CA LYS A 285 25.57 -5.26 9.90
C LYS A 285 26.75 -4.69 10.68
N TYR A 286 26.50 -3.64 11.46
CA TYR A 286 27.54 -3.02 12.28
C TYR A 286 28.06 -3.99 13.35
N VAL A 287 27.17 -4.65 14.08
CA VAL A 287 27.50 -5.66 15.11
C VAL A 287 28.21 -6.85 14.46
N SER A 288 27.75 -7.32 13.30
CA SER A 288 28.42 -8.39 12.58
C SER A 288 29.88 -8.07 12.27
N ARG A 289 30.16 -6.83 11.84
CA ARG A 289 31.50 -6.36 11.45
C ARG A 289 32.41 -5.98 12.63
N PHE A 290 31.87 -5.29 13.64
CA PHE A 290 32.66 -4.69 14.73
C PHE A 290 32.50 -5.38 16.07
N LYS A 291 31.57 -6.34 16.19
CA LYS A 291 31.25 -7.08 17.44
C LYS A 291 30.86 -6.18 18.62
N GLN A 292 30.31 -5.00 18.34
CA GLN A 292 29.80 -4.04 19.32
C GLN A 292 28.66 -3.22 18.71
N GLU A 293 27.82 -2.61 19.53
CA GLU A 293 26.72 -1.74 19.11
C GLU A 293 27.22 -0.42 18.48
N PRO A 294 26.55 0.11 17.43
CA PRO A 294 26.83 1.44 16.92
C PRO A 294 26.34 2.52 17.90
N SER A 295 27.11 3.61 18.03
CA SER A 295 26.67 4.76 18.80
C SER A 295 25.49 5.48 18.12
N ARG A 296 24.71 6.23 18.90
CA ARG A 296 23.63 7.09 18.38
C ARG A 296 24.10 8.04 17.27
N ARG A 297 25.34 8.53 17.36
CA ARG A 297 25.95 9.39 16.33
C ARG A 297 26.14 8.66 15.00
N ILE A 298 26.55 7.39 15.03
CA ILE A 298 26.75 6.58 13.83
C ILE A 298 25.39 6.25 13.19
N ILE A 299 24.40 5.86 14.00
CA ILE A 299 23.02 5.63 13.54
C ILE A 299 22.44 6.91 12.91
N GLY A 300 22.58 8.05 13.58
CA GLY A 300 22.12 9.33 13.06
C GLY A 300 22.78 9.72 11.74
N HIS A 301 24.08 9.45 11.59
CA HIS A 301 24.80 9.68 10.33
C HIS A 301 24.31 8.76 9.21
N PHE A 302 23.99 7.51 9.52
CA PHE A 302 23.39 6.58 8.56
C PHE A 302 22.03 7.06 8.06
N LEU A 303 21.13 7.42 8.97
CA LEU A 303 19.80 7.93 8.61
C LEU A 303 19.86 9.25 7.85
N ALA A 304 20.75 10.17 8.25
CA ALA A 304 20.95 11.45 7.56
C ALA A 304 21.50 11.26 6.14
N THR A 305 22.43 10.32 5.94
CA THR A 305 22.99 10.02 4.60
C THR A 305 21.95 9.38 3.69
N LEU A 306 21.07 8.53 4.24
CA LEU A 306 19.94 7.97 3.49
C LEU A 306 18.91 9.04 3.14
N SER A 307 18.60 9.93 4.09
CA SER A 307 17.52 10.92 3.95
C SER A 307 17.97 12.26 3.34
N ASP A 308 19.15 12.30 2.74
CA ASP A 308 19.72 13.53 2.15
C ASP A 308 18.83 14.05 1.03
N GLN A 309 18.12 15.14 1.32
CA GLN A 309 17.18 15.78 0.40
C GLN A 309 17.88 16.57 -0.71
N SER A 310 19.19 16.83 -0.61
CA SER A 310 19.95 17.45 -1.70
C SER A 310 20.12 16.52 -2.91
N LEU A 311 19.88 15.23 -2.71
CA LEU A 311 19.84 14.24 -3.76
C LEU A 311 18.42 14.23 -4.33
N ASP A 312 18.26 14.89 -5.47
CA ASP A 312 17.03 14.90 -6.27
C ASP A 312 16.74 13.50 -6.79
N MET A 313 16.13 12.69 -5.93
CA MET A 313 15.99 11.26 -6.08
C MET A 313 14.63 10.81 -5.53
N PRO A 314 13.85 10.02 -6.30
CA PRO A 314 12.60 9.42 -5.84
C PRO A 314 12.76 8.63 -4.54
N LEU A 315 11.71 8.67 -3.71
CA LEU A 315 11.75 8.16 -2.34
C LEU A 315 12.14 6.68 -2.28
N GLY A 316 11.63 5.84 -3.19
CA GLY A 316 11.98 4.43 -3.14
C GLY A 316 13.38 4.09 -3.66
N ILE A 317 14.01 4.92 -4.51
CA ILE A 317 15.45 4.74 -4.82
C ILE A 317 16.27 5.12 -3.61
N ARG A 318 15.88 6.23 -2.97
CA ARG A 318 16.53 6.75 -1.77
C ARG A 318 16.62 5.70 -0.67
N TYR A 319 15.58 4.88 -0.54
CA TYR A 319 15.50 3.80 0.43
C TYR A 319 15.61 2.40 -0.17
N GLY A 320 16.00 2.26 -1.43
CA GLY A 320 16.07 0.97 -2.12
C GLY A 320 17.19 0.06 -1.61
N ASP A 321 17.04 -1.26 -1.79
CA ASP A 321 17.98 -2.28 -1.30
C ASP A 321 19.45 -1.97 -1.68
N GLU A 322 19.71 -1.57 -2.93
CA GLU A 322 21.06 -1.26 -3.41
C GLU A 322 21.68 -0.05 -2.70
N ARG A 323 20.92 1.04 -2.61
CA ARG A 323 21.39 2.27 -1.98
C ARG A 323 21.57 2.08 -0.48
N LEU A 324 20.66 1.34 0.15
CA LEU A 324 20.74 0.96 1.54
C LEU A 324 22.07 0.22 1.82
N GLU A 325 22.41 -0.76 0.98
CA GLU A 325 23.65 -1.53 1.08
C GLU A 325 24.90 -0.65 0.84
N VAL A 326 24.88 0.21 -0.19
CA VAL A 326 25.97 1.14 -0.51
C VAL A 326 26.22 2.12 0.65
N VAL A 327 25.18 2.76 1.18
CA VAL A 327 25.29 3.72 2.27
C VAL A 327 25.76 3.01 3.55
N ALA A 328 25.19 1.85 3.88
CA ALA A 328 25.61 1.06 5.02
C ALA A 328 27.11 0.72 4.94
N ASN A 329 27.56 0.13 3.83
CA ASN A 329 28.95 -0.26 3.64
C ASN A 329 29.92 0.94 3.63
N THR A 330 29.52 2.05 3.02
CA THR A 330 30.33 3.28 3.01
C THR A 330 30.62 3.79 4.43
N ILE A 331 29.60 3.77 5.30
CA ILE A 331 29.74 4.19 6.70
C ILE A 331 30.57 3.18 7.49
N LEU A 332 30.31 1.87 7.31
CA LEU A 332 31.09 0.82 7.95
C LEU A 332 32.58 0.91 7.58
N ASP A 333 32.91 1.12 6.30
CA ASP A 333 34.29 1.28 5.85
C ASP A 333 34.96 2.53 6.43
N ARG A 334 34.21 3.64 6.55
CA ARG A 334 34.71 4.85 7.20
C ARG A 334 35.04 4.59 8.67
N VAL A 335 34.14 3.95 9.42
CA VAL A 335 34.35 3.60 10.83
C VAL A 335 35.56 2.66 10.99
N ALA A 336 35.71 1.69 10.08
CA ALA A 336 36.85 0.78 10.08
C ALA A 336 38.18 1.54 9.89
N ARG A 337 38.24 2.48 8.93
CA ARG A 337 39.42 3.33 8.69
C ARG A 337 39.75 4.20 9.89
N GLU A 338 38.76 4.83 10.52
CA GLU A 338 38.96 5.66 11.70
C GLU A 338 39.47 4.83 12.89
N THR A 339 38.90 3.65 13.11
CA THR A 339 39.32 2.73 14.19
C THR A 339 40.75 2.20 13.98
N ALA A 340 41.11 1.89 12.73
CA ALA A 340 42.47 1.44 12.38
C ALA A 340 43.53 2.52 12.66
N LYS A 341 43.22 3.80 12.38
CA LYS A 341 44.10 4.93 12.72
C LYS A 341 44.37 4.98 14.22
N TYR A 342 43.35 4.86 15.07
CA TYR A 342 43.54 4.88 16.53
C TYR A 342 44.33 3.69 17.09
N ARG A 343 44.27 2.51 16.44
CA ARG A 343 45.09 1.36 16.82
C ARG A 343 46.56 1.53 16.44
N PHE A 344 46.86 2.26 15.37
CA PHE A 344 48.22 2.56 14.94
C PHE A 344 48.93 3.55 15.87
N TRP A 345 48.20 4.49 16.49
CA TRP A 345 48.75 5.47 17.44
C TRP A 345 48.89 4.95 18.89
N ARG A 346 48.33 3.78 19.21
CA ARG A 346 48.41 3.15 20.55
C ARG A 346 49.46 2.03 20.64
N ARG A 347 50.13 1.72 19.54
CA ARG A 347 51.34 0.90 19.49
C ARG A 347 52.53 1.82 19.28
#